data_AF-A0A3R8X1Y8-F1
#
_entry.id   AF-A0A3R8X1Y8-F1
#
_cell.length_a   1.000
_cell.length_b   1.000
_cell.length_c   1.000
_cell.angle_alpha   90.00
_cell.angle_beta   90.00
_cell.angle_gamma   90.00
#
_symmetry.space_group_name_H-M   'P 1'
#
loop_
_entity.id
_entity.type
_entity.pdbx_description
1 polymer ?
#
loop_
_entity_poly.entity_id
_entity_poly.type
_entity_poly.pdbx_seq_one_letter_code
_entity_poly.pdbx_strand_id
1 'polypeptide(L)' 'MNRKPPILYPDHPMYTNAVQAWKRYHEAQASGEPVEELERLRLIAEAQYQAVTDYQLRAMAAARGEEPPPVH' A
#
# COMPACT_ATOMS: atom_id res chain seq x y z
N MET A 1 29.79 -13.32 -0.97
CA MET A 1 28.99 -12.60 0.04
C MET A 1 27.52 -12.92 -0.22
N ASN A 2 26.91 -13.73 0.65
CA ASN A 2 25.56 -14.26 0.45
C ASN A 2 24.53 -13.18 0.82
N ARG A 3 24.22 -12.29 -0.12
CA ARG A 3 23.17 -11.27 0.04
C ARG A 3 21.81 -11.94 -0.15
N LYS A 4 21.35 -12.70 0.85
CA LYS A 4 19.92 -13.01 0.94
C LYS A 4 19.21 -11.68 1.16
N PRO A 5 18.38 -11.21 0.22
CA PRO A 5 17.62 -9.98 0.41
C PRO A 5 16.73 -10.14 1.64
N PRO A 6 16.52 -9.08 2.43
CA PRO A 6 15.66 -9.18 3.60
C PRO A 6 14.28 -9.60 3.13
N ILE A 7 13.81 -10.73 3.65
CA ILE A 7 12.44 -11.21 3.45
C ILE A 7 11.53 -10.07 3.95
N LEU A 8 10.73 -9.53 3.05
CA LEU A 8 9.78 -8.49 3.36
C LEU A 8 8.60 -9.13 4.08
N TYR A 9 8.46 -8.80 5.37
CA TYR A 9 7.50 -9.47 6.23
C TYR A 9 6.07 -8.91 6.02
N PRO A 10 5.04 -9.77 6.09
CA PRO A 10 3.63 -9.38 5.99
C PRO A 10 3.14 -8.40 7.07
N ASP A 11 3.91 -8.23 8.15
CA ASP A 11 3.64 -7.32 9.26
C ASP A 11 4.07 -5.87 8.96
N HIS A 12 4.47 -5.57 7.72
CA HIS A 12 4.87 -4.23 7.35
C HIS A 12 3.72 -3.22 7.57
N PRO A 13 3.96 -2.10 8.27
CA PRO A 13 2.90 -1.15 8.66
C PRO A 13 2.15 -0.54 7.47
N MET A 14 2.71 -0.63 6.26
CA MET A 14 2.03 -0.22 5.02
C MET A 14 0.72 -0.98 4.79
N TYR A 15 0.64 -2.28 5.10
CA TYR A 15 -0.61 -3.03 4.98
C TYR A 15 -1.67 -2.52 5.94
N THR A 16 -1.31 -2.36 7.21
CA THR A 16 -2.20 -1.83 8.24
C THR A 16 -2.69 -0.43 7.85
N ASN A 17 -1.80 0.42 7.35
CA ASN A 17 -2.17 1.77 6.92
C ASN A 17 -3.18 1.75 5.77
N ALA A 18 -2.91 0.98 4.70
CA ALA A 18 -3.81 0.88 3.55
C ALA A 18 -5.20 0.36 3.95
N VAL A 19 -5.26 -0.67 4.80
CA VAL A 19 -6.53 -1.21 5.32
C VAL A 19 -7.27 -0.17 6.15
N GLN A 20 -6.57 0.57 7.01
CA GLN A 20 -7.18 1.62 7.83
C GLN A 20 -7.70 2.80 6.99
N ALA A 21 -7.01 3.18 5.91
CA ALA A 21 -7.49 4.23 5.01
C ALA A 21 -8.77 3.82 4.27
N TRP A 22 -8.84 2.58 3.76
CA TRP A 22 -10.08 2.06 3.16
C TRP A 22 -11.22 1.98 4.18
N LYS A 23 -10.93 1.57 5.42
CA LYS A 23 -11.94 1.56 6.49
C LYS A 23 -12.53 2.95 6.71
N ARG A 24 -11.69 3.98 6.83
CA ARG A 24 -12.13 5.38 7.01
C ARG A 24 -12.97 5.89 5.84
N TYR A 25 -12.58 5.56 4.60
CA TYR A 25 -13.36 5.90 3.42
C TYR A 25 -14.77 5.29 3.48
N HIS A 26 -14.88 4.00 3.83
CA HIS A 26 -16.19 3.33 3.94
C HIS A 26 -17.02 3.84 5.12
N GLU A 27 -16.39 4.18 6.24
CA GLU A 27 -17.08 4.78 7.39
C GLU A 27 -17.63 6.17 7.05
N ALA A 28 -16.84 7.00 6.35
CA ALA A 28 -17.29 8.30 5.86
C ALA A 28 -18.43 8.16 4.84
N GLN A 29 -18.35 7.18 3.94
CA GLN A 29 -19.42 6.89 2.97
C GLN A 29 -20.72 6.45 3.68
N ALA A 30 -20.61 5.57 4.67
CA ALA A 30 -21.75 5.10 5.46
C ALA A 30 -22.37 6.23 6.32
N SER A 31 -21.55 7.19 6.74
CA SER A 31 -21.99 8.35 7.54
C SER A 31 -22.57 9.48 6.68
N GLY A 32 -22.51 9.38 5.35
CA GLY A 32 -22.99 10.41 4.44
C GLY A 32 -22.13 11.67 4.44
N GLU A 33 -20.82 11.53 4.68
CA GLU A 33 -19.87 12.65 4.63
C GLU A 33 -19.89 13.34 3.24
N PRO A 34 -19.50 14.62 3.16
CA PRO A 34 -19.45 15.36 1.91
C PRO A 34 -18.58 14.67 0.85
N VAL A 35 -18.96 14.82 -0.41
CA VAL A 35 -18.25 14.23 -1.57
C VAL A 35 -16.77 14.58 -1.57
N GLU A 36 -16.42 15.84 -1.24
CA GLU A 36 -15.02 16.28 -1.18
C GLU A 36 -14.18 15.47 -0.16
N GLU A 37 -14.75 15.15 1.01
CA GLU A 37 -14.04 14.35 2.02
C GLU A 37 -13.97 12.87 1.60
N LEU A 38 -15.01 12.34 0.94
CA LEU A 38 -14.97 11.00 0.37
C LEU A 38 -13.89 10.87 -0.72
N GLU A 39 -13.78 11.85 -1.61
CA GLU A 39 -12.75 11.88 -2.65
C GLU A 39 -11.35 12.00 -2.05
N ARG A 40 -11.16 12.86 -1.04
CA ARG A 40 -9.89 12.95 -0.32
C ARG A 40 -9.50 11.64 0.34
N LEU A 41 -10.42 10.99 1.04
CA LEU A 41 -10.17 9.70 1.69
C LEU A 41 -9.89 8.59 0.68
N ARG A 42 -10.58 8.60 -0.47
CA ARG A 42 -10.34 7.67 -1.57
C ARG A 42 -8.93 7.81 -2.12
N LEU A 43 -8.49 9.04 -2.44
CA LEU A 43 -7.15 9.29 -2.97
C LEU A 43 -6.05 8.82 -2.00
N ILE A 44 -6.24 9.04 -0.69
CA ILE A 44 -5.32 8.55 0.33
C ILE A 44 -5.27 7.02 0.34
N ALA A 45 -6.43 6.35 0.29
CA ALA A 45 -6.50 4.90 0.30
C ALA A 45 -5.90 4.27 -0.96
N GLU A 46 -6.16 4.86 -2.13
CA GLU A 46 -5.57 4.45 -3.42
C GLU A 46 -4.04 4.61 -3.41
N ALA A 47 -3.52 5.75 -2.93
CA ALA A 47 -2.08 5.98 -2.83
C ALA A 47 -1.38 4.98 -1.89
N GLN A 48 -2.01 4.66 -0.75
CA GLN A 48 -1.44 3.68 0.19
C GLN A 48 -1.48 2.26 -0.37
N TYR A 49 -2.52 1.91 -1.14
CA TYR A 49 -2.59 0.62 -1.82
C TYR A 49 -1.54 0.48 -2.93
N GLN A 50 -1.29 1.56 -3.68
CA GLN A 50 -0.21 1.61 -4.67
C GLN A 50 1.15 1.40 -4.01
N ALA A 51 1.43 2.08 -2.89
CA ALA A 51 2.67 1.90 -2.14
C ALA A 51 2.87 0.45 -1.65
N VAL A 52 1.79 -0.23 -1.24
CA VAL A 52 1.83 -1.66 -0.88
C VAL A 52 2.17 -2.53 -2.09
N THR A 53 1.55 -2.26 -3.24
CA THR A 53 1.79 -3.01 -4.49
C THR A 53 3.24 -2.83 -4.96
N ASP A 54 3.74 -1.60 -4.94
CA ASP A 54 5.12 -1.26 -5.29
C ASP A 54 6.12 -1.97 -4.38
N TYR A 55 5.82 -1.99 -3.08
CA TYR A 55 6.63 -2.72 -2.11
C TYR A 55 6.66 -4.22 -2.42
N GLN A 56 5.51 -4.85 -2.70
CA GLN A 56 5.45 -6.27 -3.06
C GLN A 56 6.24 -6.58 -4.33
N LEU A 57 6.11 -5.74 -5.36
CA LEU A 57 6.86 -5.91 -6.62
C LEU A 57 8.36 -5.83 -6.40
N ARG A 58 8.82 -4.84 -5.61
CA ARG A 58 10.22 -4.69 -5.21
C ARG A 58 10.70 -5.88 -4.36
N ALA A 59 9.87 -6.37 -3.45
CA ALA A 59 10.14 -7.56 -2.64
C ALA A 59 10.41 -8.79 -3.48
N MET A 60 9.52 -9.03 -4.44
CA MET A 60 9.57 -10.20 -5.30
C MET A 60 10.76 -10.15 -6.24
N ALA A 61 11.04 -8.99 -6.84
CA ALA A 61 12.23 -8.79 -7.65
C ALA A 61 13.51 -9.02 -6.84
N ALA A 62 13.60 -8.43 -5.64
CA ALA A 62 14.74 -8.65 -4.75
C ALA A 62 14.90 -10.14 -4.40
N ALA A 63 13.81 -10.84 -4.03
CA ALA A 63 13.82 -12.27 -3.73
C ALA A 63 14.29 -13.14 -4.90
N ARG A 64 14.03 -12.73 -6.14
CA ARG A 64 14.51 -13.39 -7.37
C ARG A 64 15.91 -12.97 -7.80
N GLY A 65 16.52 -11.96 -7.15
CA GLY A 65 17.80 -11.39 -7.55
C GLY A 65 17.71 -10.50 -8.81
N GLU A 66 16.51 -10.01 -9.11
CA GLU A 66 16.21 -9.14 -10.25
C GLU A 66 16.26 -7.66 -9.84
N GLU A 67 16.47 -6.77 -10.82
CA GLU A 67 16.22 -5.35 -10.58
C GLU A 67 14.72 -5.12 -10.35
N PRO A 68 14.35 -4.29 -9.35
CA PRO A 68 12.96 -3.95 -9.13
C PRO A 68 12.40 -3.16 -10.32
N PRO A 69 11.12 -3.38 -10.68
CA PRO A 69 10.49 -2.60 -11.72
C PRO A 69 10.46 -1.10 -11.33
N PRO A 70 10.50 -0.18 -12.31
CA PRO A 70 10.24 1.23 -12.04
C PRO A 70 8.84 1.36 -11.44
N VAL A 71 8.74 2.09 -10.34
CA VAL A 71 7.46 2.41 -9.69
C VAL A 71 7.09 3.85 -10.04
N HIS A 72 5.78 4.11 -10.15
CA HIS A 72 5.21 5.39 -10.57
C HIS A 72 4.81 6.26 -9.38
#